data_AF-A0A519WX72-F1
#
_entry.id   AF-A0A519WX72-F1
#
_cell.length_a   1.000
_cell.length_b   1.000
_cell.length_c   1.000
_cell.angle_alpha   90.00
_cell.angle_beta   90.00
_cell.angle_gamma   90.00
#
_symmetry.space_group_name_H-M   'P 1'
#
loop_
_entity.id
_entity.type
_entity.pdbx_description
1 polymer ?
#
loop_
_entity_poly.entity_id
_entity_poly.type
_entity_poly.pdbx_seq_one_letter_code
_entity_poly.pdbx_strand_id
1 'polypeptide(L)'
;SAGLYDEARRGWLYPMDVNPAGQNAFKKDAWNKYRIECIGSSIRTWLNGIPCTNLVDNLVSSGFIALQVHSIGKNDTPGKQIRWRNIRIQTSNVKPSKADNIFVVNMIPNDLSAQEKKEGFSLLWDGKTTNGWIGAYKDTFPAKGWNIANGELSVDKAAGGESTNGGDIVTVKEYGPFELKFDFKLTEGANSGVKYFVTLSEGNKGSAIGMEYQILDDLRHPDAKLGKDGNRTLGSLYDLIASKKIANSTRPIGEWNRGFIRVNKNNKIEYFLNGIKVTEFTRGTPEFNALVAASKYKDWKGFGMAPKGHILLQDHGDRVSFRSIKIKEL
;
A
#
# COMPACT_ATOMS: atom_id res chain seq x y z
N SER A 1 8.27 4.22 -20.16
CA SER A 1 8.80 4.22 -18.78
C SER A 1 9.59 2.93 -18.56
N ALA A 2 10.25 2.77 -17.41
CA ALA A 2 10.89 1.51 -17.02
C ALA A 2 10.26 0.94 -15.74
N GLY A 3 8.93 1.07 -15.62
CA GLY A 3 8.15 0.35 -14.60
C GLY A 3 8.06 -1.15 -14.92
N LEU A 4 7.50 -1.91 -14.00
CA LEU A 4 7.40 -3.36 -14.12
C LEU A 4 5.94 -3.80 -14.06
N TYR A 5 5.50 -4.41 -15.17
CA TYR A 5 4.19 -5.02 -15.36
C TYR A 5 4.38 -6.53 -15.52
N ASP A 6 3.61 -7.31 -14.78
CA ASP A 6 3.62 -8.76 -14.83
C ASP A 6 2.53 -9.27 -15.79
N GLU A 7 2.93 -9.31 -17.06
CA GLU A 7 2.07 -9.58 -18.22
C GLU A 7 1.27 -10.87 -18.08
N ALA A 8 -0.04 -10.80 -18.39
CA ALA A 8 -1.01 -11.90 -18.28
C ALA A 8 -1.05 -12.62 -16.91
N ARG A 9 -0.54 -11.97 -15.84
CA ARG A 9 -0.52 -12.52 -14.47
C ARG A 9 -0.98 -11.47 -13.46
N ARG A 10 -0.05 -10.85 -12.73
CA ARG A 10 -0.34 -9.99 -11.55
C ARG A 10 -0.53 -8.50 -11.90
N GLY A 11 -0.44 -8.15 -13.18
CA GLY A 11 -0.58 -6.77 -13.66
C GLY A 11 0.54 -5.85 -13.18
N TRP A 12 0.25 -4.58 -12.89
CA TRP A 12 1.28 -3.63 -12.43
C TRP A 12 1.89 -4.04 -11.08
N LEU A 13 3.18 -4.37 -11.08
CA LEU A 13 3.93 -4.63 -9.84
C LEU A 13 4.60 -3.36 -9.32
N TYR A 14 5.17 -2.58 -10.25
CA TYR A 14 5.86 -1.33 -9.97
C TYR A 14 5.43 -0.25 -10.98
N PRO A 15 4.27 0.42 -10.77
CA PRO A 15 3.93 1.64 -11.49
C PRO A 15 4.89 2.78 -11.12
N MET A 16 4.98 3.82 -11.95
CA MET A 16 5.98 4.88 -11.73
C MET A 16 5.53 5.98 -10.75
N ASP A 17 4.28 5.98 -10.28
CA ASP A 17 3.78 6.92 -9.28
C ASP A 17 4.59 6.87 -7.97
N VAL A 18 5.12 5.71 -7.59
CA VAL A 18 6.05 5.55 -6.45
C VAL A 18 7.47 6.03 -6.74
N ASN A 19 7.81 6.38 -7.99
CA ASN A 19 9.10 6.91 -8.39
C ASN A 19 8.97 7.97 -9.52
N PRO A 20 8.56 9.21 -9.20
CA PRO A 20 8.38 10.28 -10.18
C PRO A 20 9.65 10.63 -10.99
N ALA A 21 10.84 10.45 -10.40
CA ALA A 21 12.10 10.65 -11.11
C ALA A 21 12.26 9.65 -12.27
N GLY A 22 11.92 8.38 -12.04
CA GLY A 22 11.88 7.35 -13.08
C GLY A 22 10.80 7.58 -14.14
N GLN A 23 9.67 8.18 -13.75
CA GLN A 23 8.59 8.55 -14.69
C GLN A 23 9.09 9.53 -15.77
N ASN A 24 9.90 10.51 -15.37
CA ASN A 24 10.44 11.55 -16.24
C ASN A 24 11.69 11.13 -17.03
N ALA A 25 12.19 9.91 -16.83
CA ALA A 25 13.43 9.46 -17.46
C ALA A 25 13.28 9.15 -18.96
N PHE A 26 12.06 8.89 -19.45
CA PHE A 26 11.82 8.54 -20.85
C PHE A 26 11.91 9.76 -21.77
N LYS A 27 12.68 9.62 -22.86
CA LYS A 27 12.79 10.64 -23.91
C LYS A 27 11.91 10.25 -25.08
N LYS A 28 10.85 11.03 -25.33
CA LYS A 28 9.97 10.83 -26.49
C LYS A 28 10.76 11.07 -27.78
N ASP A 29 10.45 10.28 -28.82
CA ASP A 29 11.03 10.40 -30.17
C ASP A 29 12.57 10.33 -30.23
N ALA A 30 13.18 9.66 -29.25
CA ALA A 30 14.62 9.49 -29.13
C ALA A 30 15.00 8.06 -28.71
N TRP A 31 16.28 7.72 -28.92
CA TRP A 31 16.83 6.47 -28.37
C TRP A 31 16.93 6.56 -26.85
N ASN A 32 16.40 5.53 -26.19
CA ASN A 32 16.45 5.37 -24.75
C ASN A 32 17.35 4.17 -24.39
N LYS A 33 18.20 4.34 -23.37
CA LYS A 33 19.09 3.28 -22.89
C LYS A 33 18.47 2.61 -21.67
N TYR A 34 18.12 1.33 -21.80
CA TYR A 34 17.65 0.51 -20.69
C TYR A 34 18.81 -0.31 -20.11
N ARG A 35 18.81 -0.49 -18.80
CA ARG A 35 19.59 -1.50 -18.09
C ARG A 35 18.65 -2.22 -17.15
N ILE A 36 18.72 -3.55 -17.14
CA ILE A 36 17.91 -4.41 -16.26
C ILE A 36 18.89 -5.32 -15.53
N GLU A 37 18.73 -5.42 -14.21
CA GLU A 37 19.46 -6.35 -13.37
C GLU A 37 18.47 -7.31 -12.72
N CYS A 38 18.62 -8.60 -13.00
CA CYS A 38 17.90 -9.67 -12.33
C CYS A 38 18.92 -10.54 -11.59
N ILE A 39 19.03 -10.41 -10.27
CA ILE A 39 20.02 -11.12 -9.45
C ILE A 39 19.32 -11.71 -8.24
N GLY A 40 19.20 -13.05 -8.22
CA GLY A 40 18.34 -13.74 -7.26
C GLY A 40 16.89 -13.23 -7.38
N SER A 41 16.28 -12.86 -6.26
CA SER A 41 14.92 -12.30 -6.22
C SER A 41 14.87 -10.79 -6.55
N SER A 42 16.01 -10.12 -6.75
CA SER A 42 16.06 -8.67 -7.02
C SER A 42 15.94 -8.39 -8.50
N ILE A 43 14.94 -7.59 -8.89
CA ILE A 43 14.73 -7.09 -10.26
C ILE A 43 14.78 -5.56 -10.22
N ARG A 44 15.81 -4.99 -10.85
CA ARG A 44 16.02 -3.54 -10.91
C ARG A 44 16.12 -3.06 -12.34
N THR A 45 15.59 -1.86 -12.59
CA THR A 45 15.64 -1.24 -13.92
C THR A 45 16.18 0.19 -13.85
N TRP A 46 16.89 0.58 -14.90
CA TRP A 46 17.32 1.95 -15.13
C TRP A 46 16.94 2.38 -16.55
N LEU A 47 16.52 3.63 -16.68
CA LEU A 47 16.22 4.28 -17.94
C LEU A 47 17.10 5.52 -18.08
N ASN A 48 17.94 5.55 -19.11
CA ASN A 48 18.90 6.63 -19.36
C ASN A 48 19.82 6.91 -18.15
N GLY A 49 20.14 5.88 -17.37
CA GLY A 49 20.95 5.98 -16.15
C GLY A 49 20.16 6.30 -14.88
N ILE A 50 18.88 6.65 -14.98
CA ILE A 50 18.01 6.95 -13.84
C ILE A 50 17.39 5.65 -13.30
N PRO A 51 17.55 5.33 -12.00
CA PRO A 51 16.89 4.17 -11.39
C PRO A 51 15.36 4.31 -11.46
N CYS A 52 14.68 3.25 -11.89
CA CYS A 52 13.24 3.27 -12.14
C CYS A 52 12.47 2.27 -11.29
N THR A 53 12.81 0.98 -11.35
CA THR A 53 12.16 -0.08 -10.57
C THR A 53 13.14 -0.70 -9.59
N ASN A 54 12.64 -1.01 -8.38
CA ASN A 54 13.29 -1.90 -7.42
C ASN A 54 12.25 -2.88 -6.87
N LEU A 55 12.21 -4.06 -7.48
CA LEU A 55 11.29 -5.14 -7.15
C LEU A 55 12.07 -6.29 -6.47
N VAL A 56 11.50 -6.85 -5.42
CA VAL A 56 11.94 -8.12 -4.82
C VAL A 56 10.81 -9.12 -4.99
N ASP A 57 11.05 -10.19 -5.73
CA ASP A 57 10.05 -11.20 -6.09
C ASP A 57 10.74 -12.55 -6.36
N ASN A 58 10.15 -13.63 -5.85
CA ASN A 58 10.66 -14.99 -5.99
C ASN A 58 9.71 -15.93 -6.74
N LEU A 59 8.67 -15.40 -7.40
CA LEU A 59 7.69 -16.24 -8.10
C LEU A 59 8.31 -17.02 -9.27
N VAL A 60 9.17 -16.38 -10.08
CA VAL A 60 9.85 -17.01 -11.23
C VAL A 60 11.31 -16.58 -11.24
N SER A 61 12.22 -17.55 -11.11
CA SER A 61 13.66 -17.32 -11.04
C SER A 61 14.37 -17.34 -12.40
N SER A 62 13.74 -17.90 -13.44
CA SER A 62 14.33 -18.00 -14.78
C SER A 62 13.27 -18.01 -15.88
N GLY A 63 13.62 -17.47 -17.05
CA GLY A 63 12.77 -17.46 -18.23
C GLY A 63 13.46 -16.82 -19.43
N PHE A 64 12.72 -16.61 -20.51
CA PHE A 64 13.22 -15.99 -21.73
C PHE A 64 13.11 -14.45 -21.68
N ILE A 65 13.92 -13.77 -22.49
CA ILE A 65 13.78 -12.33 -22.78
C ILE A 65 13.03 -12.20 -24.11
N ALA A 66 11.96 -11.42 -24.13
CA ALA A 66 11.13 -11.18 -25.32
C ALA A 66 10.99 -9.68 -25.60
N LEU A 67 10.75 -9.34 -26.88
CA LEU A 67 10.47 -7.97 -27.32
C LEU A 67 8.99 -7.88 -27.71
N GLN A 68 8.21 -7.13 -26.94
CA GLN A 68 6.76 -7.06 -27.12
C GLN A 68 6.38 -6.08 -28.25
N VAL A 69 5.51 -6.53 -29.15
CA VAL A 69 4.73 -5.68 -30.05
C VAL A 69 3.27 -5.78 -29.59
N HIS A 70 2.75 -4.71 -28.98
CA HIS A 70 1.40 -4.71 -28.44
C HIS A 70 0.37 -4.54 -29.56
N SER A 71 -0.77 -5.23 -29.46
CA SER A 71 -1.91 -4.97 -30.33
C SER A 71 -2.35 -3.50 -30.24
N ILE A 72 -2.68 -2.90 -31.38
CA ILE A 72 -3.25 -1.55 -31.44
C ILE A 72 -4.78 -1.61 -31.26
N GLY A 73 -5.40 -0.52 -30.78
CA GLY A 73 -6.85 -0.44 -30.64
C GLY A 73 -7.57 -0.46 -31.98
N LYS A 74 -8.88 -0.77 -32.00
CA LYS A 74 -9.68 -0.75 -33.25
C LYS A 74 -9.63 0.58 -34.01
N ASN A 75 -9.45 1.69 -33.28
CA ASN A 75 -9.42 3.04 -33.83
C ASN A 75 -7.99 3.60 -33.95
N ASP A 76 -6.96 2.80 -33.69
CA ASP A 76 -5.57 3.23 -33.86
C ASP A 76 -5.14 3.14 -35.33
N THR A 77 -4.27 4.05 -35.75
CA THR A 77 -3.66 4.02 -37.07
C THR A 77 -2.56 2.95 -37.15
N PRO A 78 -2.64 2.00 -38.10
CA PRO A 78 -1.53 1.08 -38.38
C PRO A 78 -0.26 1.82 -38.78
N GLY A 79 0.91 1.20 -38.55
CA GLY A 79 2.21 1.75 -38.96
C GLY A 79 3.03 2.39 -37.84
N LYS A 80 2.52 2.44 -36.59
CA LYS A 80 3.35 2.74 -35.42
C LYS A 80 4.47 1.69 -35.30
N GLN A 81 5.68 2.13 -35.00
CA GLN A 81 6.85 1.26 -34.90
C GLN A 81 7.50 1.35 -33.53
N ILE A 82 8.01 0.22 -33.06
CA ILE A 82 8.94 0.13 -31.93
C ILE A 82 10.23 -0.53 -32.44
N ARG A 83 11.38 -0.02 -31.99
CA ARG A 83 12.70 -0.44 -32.49
C ARG A 83 13.63 -0.70 -31.32
N TRP A 84 14.37 -1.79 -31.39
CA TRP A 84 15.41 -2.15 -30.41
C TRP A 84 16.75 -2.34 -31.14
N ARG A 85 17.85 -1.96 -30.49
CA ARG A 85 19.21 -2.18 -30.99
C ARG A 85 20.17 -2.34 -29.83
N ASN A 86 21.35 -2.90 -30.10
CA ASN A 86 22.43 -3.09 -29.12
C ASN A 86 22.01 -3.93 -27.90
N ILE A 87 21.19 -4.96 -28.12
CA ILE A 87 20.75 -5.88 -27.08
C ILE A 87 21.93 -6.80 -26.73
N ARG A 88 22.29 -6.84 -25.45
CA ARG A 88 23.39 -7.63 -24.92
C ARG A 88 23.07 -8.05 -23.49
N ILE A 89 23.66 -9.17 -23.06
CA ILE A 89 23.43 -9.74 -21.73
C ILE A 89 24.78 -10.12 -21.09
N GLN A 90 24.85 -10.00 -19.76
CA GLN A 90 25.95 -10.53 -18.96
C GLN A 90 25.37 -11.55 -17.99
N THR A 91 25.87 -12.78 -18.03
CA THR A 91 25.42 -13.90 -17.18
C THR A 91 26.49 -14.42 -16.22
N SER A 92 27.76 -14.10 -16.48
CA SER A 92 28.90 -14.46 -15.62
C SER A 92 29.45 -13.25 -14.87
N ASN A 93 29.93 -13.46 -13.65
CA ASN A 93 30.54 -12.41 -12.80
C ASN A 93 29.62 -11.19 -12.59
N VAL A 94 28.31 -11.42 -12.52
CA VAL A 94 27.32 -10.37 -12.31
C VAL A 94 27.48 -9.83 -10.89
N LYS A 95 27.66 -8.51 -10.77
CA LYS A 95 27.75 -7.82 -9.48
C LYS A 95 26.54 -6.89 -9.33
N PRO A 96 25.82 -6.94 -8.20
CA PRO A 96 24.71 -6.03 -7.96
C PRO A 96 25.16 -4.57 -8.04
N SER A 97 24.35 -3.72 -8.67
CA SER A 97 24.53 -2.28 -8.55
C SER A 97 24.36 -1.81 -7.11
N LYS A 98 25.02 -0.70 -6.75
CA LYS A 98 24.86 -0.07 -5.43
C LYS A 98 23.37 0.18 -5.12
N ALA A 99 23.01 0.07 -3.85
CA ALA A 99 21.69 0.48 -3.39
C ALA A 99 21.48 1.97 -3.70
N ASP A 100 20.31 2.30 -4.22
CA ASP A 100 19.80 3.67 -4.35
C ASP A 100 18.78 3.92 -3.22
N ASN A 101 17.94 4.94 -3.36
CA ASN A 101 16.90 5.29 -2.39
C ASN A 101 15.50 5.28 -3.05
N ILE A 102 15.31 4.54 -4.15
CA ILE A 102 13.98 4.44 -4.77
C ILE A 102 13.14 3.43 -4.01
N PHE A 103 11.82 3.64 -4.05
CA PHE A 103 10.86 2.79 -3.35
C PHE A 103 11.08 1.31 -3.64
N VAL A 104 11.12 0.45 -2.61
CA VAL A 104 11.20 -1.00 -2.79
C VAL A 104 9.79 -1.59 -2.79
N VAL A 105 9.44 -2.29 -3.87
CA VAL A 105 8.30 -3.21 -3.88
C VAL A 105 8.82 -4.59 -3.53
N ASN A 106 8.45 -5.13 -2.38
CA ASN A 106 8.81 -6.49 -1.98
C ASN A 106 7.57 -7.38 -1.96
N MET A 107 7.54 -8.36 -2.86
CA MET A 107 6.45 -9.31 -3.06
C MET A 107 6.59 -10.56 -2.20
N ILE A 108 7.70 -10.72 -1.46
CA ILE A 108 7.93 -11.84 -0.57
C ILE A 108 7.19 -11.55 0.76
N PRO A 109 6.23 -12.41 1.17
CA PRO A 109 5.43 -12.18 2.37
C PRO A 109 6.25 -12.07 3.65
N ASN A 110 5.97 -11.05 4.47
CA ASN A 110 6.60 -10.86 5.79
C ASN A 110 8.14 -10.84 5.74
N ASP A 111 8.72 -10.44 4.62
CA ASP A 111 10.17 -10.34 4.42
C ASP A 111 10.67 -8.89 4.53
N LEU A 112 11.96 -8.72 4.84
CA LEU A 112 12.67 -7.46 4.71
C LEU A 112 13.88 -7.65 3.80
N SER A 113 13.81 -7.04 2.62
CA SER A 113 14.93 -7.03 1.68
C SER A 113 16.14 -6.28 2.25
N ALA A 114 17.32 -6.54 1.70
CA ALA A 114 18.56 -5.87 2.15
C ALA A 114 18.45 -4.34 2.06
N GLN A 115 17.77 -3.81 1.02
CA GLN A 115 17.58 -2.37 0.87
C GLN A 115 16.54 -1.82 1.85
N GLU A 116 15.42 -2.52 2.08
CA GLU A 116 14.45 -2.14 3.12
C GLU A 116 15.12 -2.05 4.50
N LYS A 117 15.93 -3.04 4.88
CA LYS A 117 16.70 -3.02 6.13
C LYS A 117 17.64 -1.82 6.20
N LYS A 118 18.38 -1.55 5.12
CA LYS A 118 19.32 -0.42 5.04
C LYS A 118 18.60 0.93 5.13
N GLU A 119 17.39 1.03 4.58
CA GLU A 119 16.55 2.23 4.62
C GLU A 119 15.83 2.42 5.96
N GLY A 120 15.97 1.48 6.90
CA GLY A 120 15.39 1.57 8.25
C GLY A 120 13.98 0.98 8.37
N PHE A 121 13.53 0.16 7.42
CA PHE A 121 12.29 -0.58 7.59
C PHE A 121 12.45 -1.72 8.59
N SER A 122 11.43 -1.88 9.43
CA SER A 122 11.22 -3.03 10.32
C SER A 122 9.85 -3.64 10.08
N LEU A 123 9.64 -4.88 10.52
CA LEU A 123 8.33 -5.52 10.51
C LEU A 123 7.53 -5.03 11.72
N LEU A 124 6.33 -4.49 11.47
CA LEU A 124 5.34 -4.27 12.54
C LEU A 124 4.66 -5.59 12.95
N TRP A 125 4.64 -6.57 12.05
CA TRP A 125 4.14 -7.90 12.34
C TRP A 125 5.09 -8.96 11.76
N ASP A 126 5.46 -9.95 12.57
CA ASP A 126 6.50 -10.94 12.26
C ASP A 126 6.01 -12.10 11.39
N GLY A 127 4.72 -12.13 11.04
CA GLY A 127 4.11 -13.20 10.25
C GLY A 127 3.63 -14.41 11.06
N LYS A 128 3.80 -14.42 12.39
CA LYS A 128 3.64 -15.64 13.21
C LYS A 128 3.00 -15.43 14.57
N THR A 129 3.29 -14.33 15.25
CA THR A 129 2.90 -14.10 16.63
C THR A 129 2.06 -12.83 16.76
N THR A 130 1.56 -12.56 17.96
CA THR A 130 0.84 -11.32 18.29
C THR A 130 1.78 -10.24 18.83
N ASN A 131 3.10 -10.48 18.80
CA ASN A 131 4.08 -9.55 19.37
C ASN A 131 3.97 -8.17 18.73
N GLY A 132 3.97 -7.14 19.58
CA GLY A 132 3.82 -5.75 19.16
C GLY A 132 2.37 -5.29 18.97
N TRP A 133 1.38 -6.15 19.19
CA TRP A 133 -0.05 -5.82 19.04
C TRP A 133 -0.85 -6.16 20.31
N ILE A 134 -1.80 -5.29 20.65
CA ILE A 134 -2.79 -5.46 21.71
C ILE A 134 -4.17 -5.06 21.20
N GLY A 135 -5.25 -5.46 21.89
CA GLY A 135 -6.57 -4.95 21.55
C GLY A 135 -6.69 -3.46 21.88
N ALA A 136 -7.42 -2.70 21.07
CA ALA A 136 -7.74 -1.32 21.41
C ALA A 136 -8.48 -1.27 22.77
N TYR A 137 -8.03 -0.38 23.66
CA TYR A 137 -8.53 -0.27 25.04
C TYR A 137 -8.35 -1.54 25.90
N LYS A 138 -7.38 -2.41 25.57
CA LYS A 138 -7.05 -3.63 26.30
C LYS A 138 -5.54 -3.72 26.55
N ASP A 139 -5.13 -4.46 27.57
CA ASP A 139 -3.71 -4.66 27.91
C ASP A 139 -3.05 -5.81 27.12
N THR A 140 -3.86 -6.67 26.49
CA THR A 140 -3.39 -7.86 25.78
C THR A 140 -4.03 -7.98 24.40
N PHE A 141 -3.44 -8.81 23.55
CA PHE A 141 -4.05 -9.20 22.28
C PHE A 141 -5.41 -9.90 22.50
N PRO A 142 -6.43 -9.69 21.64
CA PRO A 142 -7.72 -10.34 21.80
C PRO A 142 -7.64 -11.88 21.75
N ALA A 143 -8.31 -12.56 22.69
CA ALA A 143 -8.35 -14.02 22.73
C ALA A 143 -9.22 -14.68 21.64
N LYS A 144 -10.00 -13.86 20.90
CA LYS A 144 -10.90 -14.29 19.82
C LYS A 144 -11.02 -13.20 18.75
N GLY A 145 -11.55 -13.55 17.59
CA GLY A 145 -11.85 -12.61 16.49
C GLY A 145 -10.67 -12.30 15.58
N TRP A 146 -9.48 -12.81 15.91
CA TRP A 146 -8.28 -12.70 15.11
C TRP A 146 -7.61 -14.06 14.97
N ASN A 147 -7.21 -14.41 13.75
CA ASN A 147 -6.57 -15.67 13.42
C ASN A 147 -5.21 -15.43 12.74
N ILE A 148 -4.19 -16.17 13.17
CA ILE A 148 -2.88 -16.21 12.53
C ILE A 148 -2.68 -17.59 11.91
N ALA A 149 -2.57 -17.64 10.58
CA ALA A 149 -2.30 -18.86 9.86
C ALA A 149 -1.62 -18.54 8.52
N ASN A 150 -0.72 -19.41 8.06
CA ASN A 150 -0.08 -19.32 6.74
C ASN A 150 0.65 -17.97 6.46
N GLY A 151 1.16 -17.31 7.51
CA GLY A 151 1.77 -15.98 7.36
C GLY A 151 0.77 -14.85 7.12
N GLU A 152 -0.51 -15.06 7.43
CA GLU A 152 -1.59 -14.08 7.34
C GLU A 152 -2.18 -13.79 8.73
N LEU A 153 -2.36 -12.52 9.06
CA LEU A 153 -3.08 -12.05 10.24
C LEU A 153 -4.47 -11.62 9.79
N SER A 154 -5.52 -12.23 10.30
CA SER A 154 -6.85 -12.07 9.71
C SER A 154 -7.94 -11.87 10.75
N VAL A 155 -8.88 -10.97 10.46
CA VAL A 155 -10.13 -10.81 11.23
C VAL A 155 -11.02 -12.02 10.94
N ASP A 156 -11.62 -12.61 11.98
CA ASP A 156 -12.58 -13.68 11.78
C ASP A 156 -13.94 -13.13 11.34
N LYS A 157 -14.56 -13.79 10.36
CA LYS A 157 -15.90 -13.43 9.90
C LYS A 157 -16.89 -13.58 11.05
N ALA A 158 -17.67 -12.53 11.28
CA ALA A 158 -18.79 -12.49 12.20
C ALA A 158 -20.03 -11.93 11.48
N ALA A 159 -20.86 -11.17 12.17
CA ALA A 159 -22.08 -10.58 11.64
C ALA A 159 -21.88 -9.18 11.01
N GLY A 160 -20.64 -8.80 10.62
CA GLY A 160 -20.36 -7.51 9.97
C GLY A 160 -20.48 -6.26 10.86
N GLY A 161 -20.46 -6.42 12.19
CA GLY A 161 -20.58 -5.31 13.14
C GLY A 161 -19.24 -4.68 13.55
N GLU A 162 -19.18 -3.35 13.56
CA GLU A 162 -17.99 -2.55 13.91
C GLU A 162 -17.44 -2.88 15.32
N SER A 163 -16.23 -3.44 15.35
CA SER A 163 -15.44 -3.82 16.53
C SER A 163 -16.19 -4.71 17.53
N THR A 164 -17.13 -5.51 17.04
CA THR A 164 -18.02 -6.35 17.88
C THR A 164 -17.53 -7.76 18.15
N ASN A 165 -16.52 -8.24 17.42
CA ASN A 165 -16.05 -9.63 17.56
C ASN A 165 -14.85 -9.72 18.52
N GLY A 166 -13.63 -9.55 18.00
CA GLY A 166 -12.40 -9.42 18.79
C GLY A 166 -12.14 -7.98 19.24
N GLY A 167 -12.69 -7.03 18.47
CA GLY A 167 -12.35 -5.62 18.52
C GLY A 167 -11.08 -5.32 17.73
N ASP A 168 -10.84 -4.03 17.52
CA ASP A 168 -9.65 -3.57 16.82
C ASP A 168 -8.36 -3.96 17.55
N ILE A 169 -7.26 -4.08 16.81
CA ILE A 169 -5.92 -4.22 17.39
C ILE A 169 -5.06 -3.03 17.05
N VAL A 170 -4.22 -2.64 17.99
CA VAL A 170 -3.29 -1.51 17.88
C VAL A 170 -1.86 -1.97 18.13
N THR A 171 -0.91 -1.27 17.52
CA THR A 171 0.50 -1.40 17.88
C THR A 171 0.71 -1.00 19.34
N VAL A 172 1.57 -1.70 20.08
CA VAL A 172 1.94 -1.29 21.45
C VAL A 172 2.66 0.08 21.43
N LYS A 173 3.50 0.30 20.41
CA LYS A 173 4.22 1.56 20.20
C LYS A 173 3.34 2.58 19.45
N GLU A 174 3.57 3.86 19.75
CA GLU A 174 3.06 5.00 18.98
C GLU A 174 4.10 5.51 17.97
N TYR A 175 3.63 6.04 16.85
CA TYR A 175 4.45 6.53 15.75
C TYR A 175 4.05 7.96 15.34
N GLY A 176 5.05 8.77 14.97
CA GLY A 176 4.86 10.13 14.44
C GLY A 176 4.96 10.13 12.90
N PRO A 177 5.93 10.86 12.30
CA PRO A 177 6.25 10.72 10.88
C PRO A 177 6.76 9.30 10.54
N PHE A 178 6.18 8.67 9.50
CA PHE A 178 6.51 7.31 9.09
C PHE A 178 6.19 7.01 7.62
N GLU A 179 6.73 5.90 7.14
CA GLU A 179 6.33 5.16 5.94
C GLU A 179 5.81 3.78 6.38
N LEU A 180 4.51 3.51 6.16
CA LEU A 180 3.83 2.26 6.51
C LEU A 180 3.42 1.52 5.25
N LYS A 181 3.95 0.31 5.05
CA LYS A 181 3.55 -0.62 3.98
C LYS A 181 2.73 -1.75 4.59
N PHE A 182 1.67 -2.18 3.92
CA PHE A 182 0.87 -3.32 4.35
C PHE A 182 0.20 -3.98 3.14
N ASP A 183 0.08 -5.29 3.17
CA ASP A 183 -0.73 -6.03 2.22
C ASP A 183 -2.06 -6.38 2.88
N PHE A 184 -3.15 -6.32 2.12
CA PHE A 184 -4.48 -6.72 2.57
C PHE A 184 -5.23 -7.51 1.49
N LYS A 185 -6.11 -8.43 1.92
CA LYS A 185 -6.91 -9.29 1.05
C LYS A 185 -8.34 -9.31 1.58
N LEU A 186 -9.28 -8.94 0.72
CA LEU A 186 -10.71 -8.82 1.02
C LEU A 186 -11.47 -10.11 0.64
N THR A 187 -12.52 -10.42 1.40
CA THR A 187 -13.64 -11.24 0.91
C THR A 187 -14.75 -10.36 0.33
N GLU A 188 -15.69 -10.96 -0.40
CA GLU A 188 -16.81 -10.25 -1.00
C GLU A 188 -17.61 -9.49 0.07
N GLY A 189 -17.88 -8.20 -0.19
CA GLY A 189 -18.60 -7.32 0.72
C GLY A 189 -17.85 -6.93 1.99
N ALA A 190 -16.57 -7.26 2.15
CA ALA A 190 -15.87 -7.02 3.41
C ALA A 190 -15.53 -5.53 3.66
N ASN A 191 -15.56 -5.14 4.93
CA ASN A 191 -15.09 -3.87 5.47
C ASN A 191 -13.96 -4.08 6.50
N SER A 192 -12.99 -3.17 6.50
CA SER A 192 -11.95 -3.01 7.52
C SER A 192 -11.24 -1.67 7.28
N GLY A 193 -10.15 -1.42 7.97
CA GLY A 193 -9.37 -0.20 7.81
C GLY A 193 -8.02 -0.29 8.49
N VAL A 194 -7.08 0.51 8.02
CA VAL A 194 -5.82 0.79 8.72
C VAL A 194 -5.90 2.20 9.27
N LYS A 195 -5.91 2.34 10.60
CA LYS A 195 -5.93 3.66 11.25
C LYS A 195 -4.57 4.04 11.80
N TYR A 196 -4.35 5.34 11.93
CA TYR A 196 -3.13 5.92 12.48
C TYR A 196 -3.45 7.25 13.16
N PHE A 197 -2.51 7.74 13.99
CA PHE A 197 -2.78 8.76 15.00
C PHE A 197 -3.94 8.38 15.94
N VAL A 198 -4.04 7.09 16.27
CA VAL A 198 -5.00 6.58 17.26
C VAL A 198 -4.46 6.86 18.66
N THR A 199 -5.23 7.52 19.52
CA THR A 199 -4.75 7.96 20.86
C THR A 199 -5.25 7.10 22.02
N LEU A 200 -6.36 6.37 21.82
CA LEU A 200 -7.04 5.58 22.85
C LEU A 200 -7.49 6.40 24.08
N SER A 201 -7.54 7.73 23.97
CA SER A 201 -7.94 8.62 25.07
C SER A 201 -9.43 8.96 25.06
N GLU A 202 -10.12 8.64 23.97
CA GLU A 202 -11.50 9.06 23.70
C GLU A 202 -12.55 8.23 24.43
N GLY A 203 -12.21 7.00 24.86
CA GLY A 203 -13.12 6.11 25.60
C GLY A 203 -14.43 5.80 24.87
N ASN A 204 -14.46 5.87 23.54
CA ASN A 204 -15.66 5.65 22.75
C ASN A 204 -16.03 4.16 22.66
N LYS A 205 -17.27 3.89 22.23
CA LYS A 205 -17.68 2.55 21.79
C LYS A 205 -17.45 2.40 20.30
N GLY A 206 -17.20 1.17 19.85
CA GLY A 206 -16.89 0.87 18.45
C GLY A 206 -15.40 1.00 18.16
N SER A 207 -15.06 1.32 16.90
CA SER A 207 -13.67 1.39 16.48
C SER A 207 -12.94 2.56 17.12
N ALA A 208 -11.67 2.39 17.48
CA ALA A 208 -10.90 3.46 18.12
C ALA A 208 -10.73 4.66 17.17
N ILE A 209 -10.66 5.86 17.74
CA ILE A 209 -10.61 7.11 16.97
C ILE A 209 -9.21 7.32 16.40
N GLY A 210 -9.15 7.58 15.09
CA GLY A 210 -7.93 7.90 14.35
C GLY A 210 -8.25 8.20 12.89
N MET A 211 -7.26 8.69 12.13
CA MET A 211 -7.39 8.81 10.68
C MET A 211 -7.32 7.44 10.03
N GLU A 212 -8.15 7.19 9.04
CA GLU A 212 -8.40 5.85 8.50
C GLU A 212 -8.12 5.79 7.00
N TYR A 213 -7.23 4.87 6.61
CA TYR A 213 -7.18 4.35 5.25
C TYR A 213 -8.26 3.28 5.12
N GLN A 214 -9.29 3.59 4.35
CA GLN A 214 -10.43 2.70 4.21
C GLN A 214 -10.09 1.43 3.41
N ILE A 215 -10.51 0.25 3.89
CA ILE A 215 -10.38 -1.04 3.21
C ILE A 215 -11.78 -1.62 3.00
N LEU A 216 -12.27 -1.58 1.76
CA LEU A 216 -13.67 -1.90 1.45
C LEU A 216 -13.82 -2.63 0.12
N ASP A 217 -14.75 -3.57 0.04
CA ASP A 217 -15.34 -3.99 -1.24
C ASP A 217 -16.38 -2.95 -1.70
N ASP A 218 -15.89 -1.95 -2.45
CA ASP A 218 -16.70 -0.84 -3.00
C ASP A 218 -17.92 -1.31 -3.81
N LEU A 219 -17.87 -2.51 -4.42
CA LEU A 219 -18.93 -3.00 -5.29
C LEU A 219 -20.12 -3.56 -4.50
N ARG A 220 -19.86 -4.08 -3.29
CA ARG A 220 -20.85 -4.87 -2.53
C ARG A 220 -21.18 -4.29 -1.17
N HIS A 221 -20.24 -3.65 -0.47
CA HIS A 221 -20.51 -3.13 0.86
C HIS A 221 -21.36 -1.84 0.78
N PRO A 222 -22.47 -1.74 1.54
CA PRO A 222 -23.40 -0.61 1.43
C PRO A 222 -22.78 0.75 1.78
N ASP A 223 -21.80 0.77 2.68
CA ASP A 223 -21.15 2.02 3.14
C ASP A 223 -20.40 2.76 2.01
N ALA A 224 -20.04 2.08 0.92
CA ALA A 224 -19.49 2.69 -0.28
C ALA A 224 -20.42 3.79 -0.88
N LYS A 225 -21.72 3.74 -0.57
CA LYS A 225 -22.75 4.68 -1.05
C LYS A 225 -23.19 5.71 -0.01
N LEU A 226 -22.73 5.59 1.24
CA LEU A 226 -23.17 6.44 2.35
C LEU A 226 -22.31 7.70 2.55
N GLY A 227 -21.12 7.72 1.95
CA GLY A 227 -20.22 8.86 1.98
C GLY A 227 -20.62 9.99 1.04
N LYS A 228 -19.99 11.16 1.24
CA LYS A 228 -20.05 12.27 0.29
C LYS A 228 -19.01 12.06 -0.82
N ASP A 229 -19.41 12.17 -2.08
CA ASP A 229 -18.52 12.05 -3.24
C ASP A 229 -17.67 10.75 -3.22
N GLY A 230 -18.19 9.68 -2.62
CA GLY A 230 -17.49 8.41 -2.48
C GLY A 230 -16.38 8.38 -1.41
N ASN A 231 -16.36 9.32 -0.45
CA ASN A 231 -15.32 9.43 0.58
C ASN A 231 -15.28 8.29 1.63
N ARG A 232 -16.12 7.26 1.48
CA ARG A 232 -16.11 6.02 2.29
C ARG A 232 -15.68 4.78 1.52
N THR A 233 -15.12 4.97 0.33
CA THR A 233 -14.68 3.88 -0.54
C THR A 233 -13.20 3.54 -0.33
N LEU A 234 -12.75 2.38 -0.80
CA LEU A 234 -11.39 1.85 -0.70
C LEU A 234 -10.31 2.90 -1.02
N GLY A 235 -9.33 3.03 -0.11
CA GLY A 235 -8.21 3.97 -0.22
C GLY A 235 -8.54 5.43 0.08
N SER A 236 -9.77 5.74 0.51
CA SER A 236 -10.15 7.08 0.96
C SER A 236 -9.57 7.37 2.34
N LEU A 237 -9.41 8.65 2.68
CA LEU A 237 -9.39 9.07 4.08
C LEU A 237 -10.86 9.05 4.54
N TYR A 238 -11.25 8.02 5.28
CA TYR A 238 -12.64 7.69 5.56
C TYR A 238 -13.46 8.90 6.02
N ASP A 239 -14.58 9.16 5.33
CA ASP A 239 -15.53 10.26 5.59
C ASP A 239 -14.97 11.68 5.40
N LEU A 240 -13.73 11.83 4.92
CA LEU A 240 -13.08 13.12 4.71
C LEU A 240 -12.70 13.36 3.24
N ILE A 241 -11.90 12.48 2.64
CA ILE A 241 -11.34 12.68 1.30
C ILE A 241 -11.47 11.40 0.48
N ALA A 242 -12.22 11.47 -0.63
CA ALA A 242 -12.40 10.36 -1.56
C ALA A 242 -11.12 10.01 -2.31
N SER A 243 -10.91 8.71 -2.48
CA SER A 243 -9.81 8.19 -3.29
C SER A 243 -10.05 8.38 -4.78
N LYS A 244 -8.98 8.66 -5.52
CA LYS A 244 -9.01 8.66 -6.99
C LYS A 244 -9.24 7.24 -7.50
N LYS A 245 -10.28 7.05 -8.30
CA LYS A 245 -10.61 5.78 -8.96
C LYS A 245 -9.79 5.62 -10.25
N ILE A 246 -8.55 5.15 -10.08
CA ILE A 246 -7.61 4.93 -11.19
C ILE A 246 -7.71 3.47 -11.63
N ALA A 247 -7.84 3.23 -12.94
CA ALA A 247 -7.87 1.87 -13.47
C ALA A 247 -6.63 1.07 -13.06
N ASN A 248 -6.82 -0.21 -12.71
CA ASN A 248 -5.77 -1.13 -12.24
C ASN A 248 -5.11 -0.75 -10.89
N SER A 249 -5.62 0.25 -10.17
CA SER A 249 -5.16 0.56 -8.81
C SER A 249 -5.60 -0.48 -7.80
N THR A 250 -6.66 -1.26 -8.07
CA THR A 250 -7.17 -2.32 -7.19
C THR A 250 -6.86 -3.71 -7.73
N ARG A 251 -6.99 -4.72 -6.87
CA ARG A 251 -7.01 -6.15 -7.24
C ARG A 251 -8.37 -6.75 -6.90
N PRO A 252 -8.83 -7.77 -7.66
CA PRO A 252 -10.07 -8.48 -7.39
C PRO A 252 -10.17 -9.00 -5.94
N ILE A 253 -11.41 -9.26 -5.52
CA ILE A 253 -11.68 -9.96 -4.26
C ILE A 253 -10.94 -11.30 -4.22
N GLY A 254 -10.35 -11.63 -3.08
CA GLY A 254 -9.49 -12.81 -2.90
C GLY A 254 -8.03 -12.60 -3.30
N GLU A 255 -7.68 -11.52 -3.98
CA GLU A 255 -6.29 -11.17 -4.28
C GLU A 255 -5.69 -10.17 -3.28
N TRP A 256 -4.36 -10.20 -3.17
CA TRP A 256 -3.62 -9.29 -2.31
C TRP A 256 -3.48 -7.91 -2.96
N ASN A 257 -4.00 -6.90 -2.26
CA ASN A 257 -3.75 -5.49 -2.50
C ASN A 257 -2.60 -5.00 -1.62
N ARG A 258 -1.87 -3.98 -2.08
CA ARG A 258 -0.75 -3.36 -1.36
C ARG A 258 -1.09 -1.92 -1.02
N GLY A 259 -1.29 -1.63 0.25
CA GLY A 259 -1.44 -0.28 0.79
C GLY A 259 -0.09 0.31 1.19
N PHE A 260 0.06 1.62 0.97
CA PHE A 260 1.19 2.38 1.48
C PHE A 260 0.72 3.76 1.96
N ILE A 261 1.06 4.09 3.20
CA ILE A 261 0.78 5.38 3.84
C ILE A 261 2.12 6.04 4.15
N ARG A 262 2.31 7.26 3.64
CA ARG A 262 3.45 8.11 4.00
C ARG A 262 2.97 9.30 4.80
N VAL A 263 3.42 9.42 6.03
CA VAL A 263 3.21 10.58 6.92
C VAL A 263 4.51 11.36 6.99
N ASN A 264 4.59 12.47 6.29
CA ASN A 264 5.80 13.29 6.22
C ASN A 264 5.94 14.21 7.44
N LYS A 265 7.19 14.61 7.75
CA LYS A 265 7.51 15.58 8.83
C LYS A 265 6.79 16.93 8.70
N ASN A 266 6.46 17.32 7.47
CA ASN A 266 5.74 18.56 7.17
C ASN A 266 4.21 18.39 7.15
N ASN A 267 3.68 17.34 7.80
CA ASN A 267 2.25 17.04 7.89
C ASN A 267 1.56 16.64 6.57
N LYS A 268 2.29 16.56 5.46
CA LYS A 268 1.77 16.00 4.20
C LYS A 268 1.60 14.49 4.34
N ILE A 269 0.44 13.97 3.96
CA ILE A 269 0.09 12.56 3.99
C ILE A 269 -0.30 12.09 2.60
N GLU A 270 0.23 10.93 2.20
CA GLU A 270 -0.02 10.32 0.89
C GLU A 270 -0.45 8.86 1.08
N TYR A 271 -1.50 8.46 0.36
CA TYR A 271 -1.94 7.07 0.26
C TYR A 271 -1.69 6.54 -1.13
N PHE A 272 -1.13 5.33 -1.18
CA PHE A 272 -0.94 4.59 -2.41
C PHE A 272 -1.67 3.25 -2.31
N LEU A 273 -2.22 2.80 -3.43
CA LEU A 273 -2.85 1.50 -3.57
C LEU A 273 -2.24 0.80 -4.80
N ASN A 274 -1.64 -0.37 -4.57
CA ASN A 274 -0.87 -1.13 -5.56
C ASN A 274 0.19 -0.27 -6.30
N GLY A 275 0.82 0.66 -5.58
CA GLY A 275 1.84 1.56 -6.09
C GLY A 275 1.31 2.80 -6.81
N ILE A 276 -0.01 2.98 -6.93
CA ILE A 276 -0.62 4.17 -7.55
C ILE A 276 -1.05 5.12 -6.45
N LYS A 277 -0.73 6.42 -6.54
CA LYS A 277 -1.16 7.42 -5.55
C LYS A 277 -2.65 7.72 -5.71
N VAL A 278 -3.45 7.42 -4.69
CA VAL A 278 -4.92 7.55 -4.73
C VAL A 278 -5.46 8.70 -3.89
N THR A 279 -4.77 9.08 -2.82
CA THR A 279 -5.20 10.16 -1.90
C THR A 279 -3.98 10.95 -1.42
N GLU A 280 -4.12 12.27 -1.26
CA GLU A 280 -3.07 13.16 -0.74
C GLU A 280 -3.71 14.34 -0.01
N PHE A 281 -3.17 14.72 1.15
CA PHE A 281 -3.63 15.88 1.93
C PHE A 281 -2.56 16.36 2.90
N THR A 282 -2.76 17.52 3.53
CA THR A 282 -1.89 18.02 4.60
C THR A 282 -2.74 18.25 5.85
N ARG A 283 -2.41 17.56 6.94
CA ARG A 283 -3.19 17.70 8.19
C ARG A 283 -2.92 19.07 8.84
N GLY A 284 -3.96 19.66 9.42
CA GLY A 284 -3.88 20.92 10.16
C GLY A 284 -4.00 22.19 9.30
N THR A 285 -4.14 22.07 7.97
CA THR A 285 -4.46 23.23 7.13
C THR A 285 -5.93 23.65 7.30
N PRO A 286 -6.32 24.89 6.95
CA PRO A 286 -7.71 25.33 6.98
C PRO A 286 -8.66 24.40 6.21
N GLU A 287 -8.22 23.88 5.06
CA GLU A 287 -9.00 22.96 4.23
C GLU A 287 -9.23 21.63 4.95
N PHE A 288 -8.20 21.07 5.57
CA PHE A 288 -8.33 19.85 6.36
C PHE A 288 -9.28 20.06 7.56
N ASN A 289 -9.12 21.16 8.29
CA ASN A 289 -9.96 21.46 9.45
C ASN A 289 -11.44 21.66 9.06
N ALA A 290 -11.69 22.26 7.90
CA ALA A 290 -13.05 22.39 7.35
C ALA A 290 -13.66 21.03 6.99
N LEU A 291 -12.88 20.11 6.42
CA LEU A 291 -13.34 18.73 6.16
C LEU A 291 -13.68 18.01 7.47
N VAL A 292 -12.83 18.12 8.50
CA VAL A 292 -13.10 17.51 9.81
C VAL A 292 -14.40 18.05 10.42
N ALA A 293 -14.60 19.37 10.40
CA ALA A 293 -15.80 20.02 10.93
C ALA A 293 -17.10 19.57 10.22
N ALA A 294 -17.00 19.13 8.96
CA ALA A 294 -18.13 18.65 8.17
C ALA A 294 -18.32 17.12 8.20
N SER A 295 -17.47 16.39 8.92
CA SER A 295 -17.42 14.91 8.91
C SER A 295 -18.03 14.27 10.17
N LYS A 296 -18.05 12.94 10.22
CA LYS A 296 -18.33 12.14 11.43
C LYS A 296 -17.41 12.48 12.61
N TYR A 297 -16.27 13.13 12.36
CA TYR A 297 -15.27 13.44 13.38
C TYR A 297 -15.40 14.84 13.98
N LYS A 298 -16.41 15.62 13.60
CA LYS A 298 -16.61 17.01 14.05
C LYS A 298 -16.60 17.20 15.57
N ASP A 299 -17.03 16.18 16.32
CA ASP A 299 -17.13 16.24 17.78
C ASP A 299 -15.83 15.80 18.50
N TRP A 300 -14.83 15.27 17.76
CA TRP A 300 -13.53 14.88 18.31
C TRP A 300 -12.55 16.05 18.30
N LYS A 301 -12.42 16.71 19.44
CA LYS A 301 -11.51 17.85 19.61
C LYS A 301 -10.07 17.47 19.25
N GLY A 302 -9.50 18.16 18.26
CA GLY A 302 -8.12 17.92 17.82
C GLY A 302 -7.94 16.64 16.99
N PHE A 303 -9.00 16.13 16.36
CA PHE A 303 -8.93 14.95 15.49
C PHE A 303 -7.76 15.01 14.50
N GLY A 304 -6.94 13.95 14.48
CA GLY A 304 -5.77 13.82 13.60
C GLY A 304 -4.60 14.75 13.94
N MET A 305 -4.69 15.59 14.97
CA MET A 305 -3.66 16.59 15.30
C MET A 305 -2.59 16.08 16.26
N ALA A 306 -2.80 14.91 16.90
CA ALA A 306 -1.80 14.30 17.77
C ALA A 306 -0.43 14.18 17.08
N PRO A 307 0.70 14.47 17.77
CA PRO A 307 2.03 14.41 17.17
C PRO A 307 2.47 12.97 16.85
N LYS A 308 1.94 12.01 17.61
CA LYS A 308 2.12 10.57 17.43
C LYS A 308 0.83 9.86 17.87
N GLY A 309 0.68 8.61 17.43
CA GLY A 309 -0.36 7.70 17.93
C GLY A 309 -0.12 6.28 17.44
N HIS A 310 -0.96 5.36 17.88
CA HIS A 310 -0.89 3.97 17.48
C HIS A 310 -1.28 3.78 16.01
N ILE A 311 -0.82 2.67 15.42
CA ILE A 311 -1.35 2.13 14.17
C ILE A 311 -2.33 1.03 14.53
N LEU A 312 -3.46 0.97 13.82
CA LEU A 312 -4.58 0.09 14.13
C LEU A 312 -5.00 -0.71 12.90
N LEU A 313 -5.37 -1.97 13.11
CA LEU A 313 -6.12 -2.78 12.16
C LEU A 313 -7.55 -2.99 12.69
N GLN A 314 -8.54 -2.66 11.87
CA GLN A 314 -9.94 -2.65 12.29
C GLN A 314 -10.58 -4.04 12.18
N ASP A 315 -11.32 -4.41 13.21
CA ASP A 315 -12.31 -5.48 13.16
C ASP A 315 -13.66 -4.85 12.80
N HIS A 316 -14.18 -5.11 11.60
CA HIS A 316 -15.54 -4.71 11.22
C HIS A 316 -16.48 -5.93 11.06
N GLY A 317 -16.13 -7.05 11.67
CA GLY A 317 -16.91 -8.29 11.61
C GLY A 317 -16.88 -9.00 10.25
N ASP A 318 -16.06 -8.55 9.31
CA ASP A 318 -15.84 -9.18 8.01
C ASP A 318 -14.44 -9.79 7.89
N ARG A 319 -14.30 -10.83 7.05
CA ARG A 319 -13.01 -11.48 6.83
C ARG A 319 -12.10 -10.59 5.98
N VAL A 320 -11.10 -10.01 6.62
CA VAL A 320 -9.97 -9.34 5.96
C VAL A 320 -8.67 -9.93 6.47
N SER A 321 -7.76 -10.24 5.55
CA SER A 321 -6.43 -10.77 5.87
C SER A 321 -5.36 -9.72 5.59
N PHE A 322 -4.36 -9.66 6.45
CA PHE A 322 -3.22 -8.75 6.40
C PHE A 322 -1.90 -9.53 6.40
N ARG A 323 -0.88 -8.98 5.77
CA ARG A 323 0.50 -9.46 5.88
C ARG A 323 1.48 -8.36 5.48
N SER A 324 2.77 -8.63 5.58
CA SER A 324 3.83 -7.72 5.13
C SER A 324 3.67 -6.31 5.69
N ILE A 325 3.32 -6.22 6.98
CA ILE A 325 3.12 -4.94 7.65
C ILE A 325 4.49 -4.43 8.09
N LYS A 326 4.98 -3.38 7.43
CA LYS A 326 6.33 -2.84 7.60
C LYS A 326 6.28 -1.35 7.89
N ILE A 327 7.16 -0.89 8.75
CA ILE A 327 7.26 0.53 9.08
C ILE A 327 8.69 1.03 9.01
N LYS A 328 8.84 2.29 8.61
CA LYS A 328 10.04 3.09 8.72
C LYS A 328 9.66 4.44 9.34
N GLU A 329 10.25 4.77 10.47
CA GLU A 329 10.12 6.11 11.09
C GLU A 329 10.96 7.13 10.31
N LEU A 330 10.47 8.36 10.16
CA LEU A 330 11.10 9.40 9.33
C LEU A 330 11.87 10.44 10.14
#